data_AF-A0A6J7SP71-F1
#
_entry.id   AF-A0A6J7SP71-F1
#
_cell.length_a   1.000
_cell.length_b   1.000
_cell.length_c   1.000
_cell.angle_alpha   90.00
_cell.angle_beta   90.00
_cell.angle_gamma   90.00
#
_symmetry.space_group_name_H-M   'P 1'
#
loop_
_entity.id
_entity.type
_entity.pdbx_description
1 polymer ?
#
loop_
_entity_poly.entity_id
_entity_poly.type
_entity_poly.pdbx_seq_one_letter_code
_entity_poly.pdbx_strand_id
1 'polypeptide(L)'
;MDTFLGFPTWLIIGICVLVPVVVCLIIVPLVISGKYKTQAEDDSVIGPSAAFLGTAFTLLLAFVIVNVWSAESAREEALFREFSQVEDIMLEVSVIDPAMEKEFHESLQTYVNSLIAKEIEVSPPIGGDDETNSAFQAFLKVVDKSQVELSADNTKATEANGLFTEVQQLISERQTRVNSGGAHLDVIFVAIMALLGLMTVILVSLLPATSSKKSKWVQSLSVAITTGLIMSMVFYISSVGYSHRAEQGQIERILELFSK
;
A
#
# COMPACT_ATOMS: atom_id res chain seq x y z
N MET A 1 12.20 2.81 11.96
CA MET A 1 11.30 2.70 13.14
C MET A 1 9.98 2.16 12.61
N ASP A 2 10.11 0.99 11.97
CA ASP A 2 9.18 0.39 10.99
C ASP A 2 8.28 -0.66 11.67
N THR A 3 8.07 -0.49 12.97
CA THR A 3 7.77 -1.61 13.86
C THR A 3 6.30 -1.98 13.95
N PHE A 4 5.37 -1.04 13.71
CA PHE A 4 3.93 -1.33 13.88
C PHE A 4 3.28 -1.90 12.62
N LEU A 5 3.53 -1.31 11.45
CA LEU A 5 2.98 -1.76 10.17
C LEU A 5 3.64 -3.05 9.63
N GLY A 6 4.81 -3.41 10.18
CA GLY A 6 5.48 -4.69 9.91
C GLY A 6 4.98 -5.86 10.76
N PHE A 7 4.07 -5.63 11.73
CA PHE A 7 3.51 -6.72 12.51
C PHE A 7 2.55 -7.60 11.69
N PRO A 8 2.33 -8.86 12.10
CA PRO A 8 1.30 -9.69 11.50
C PRO A 8 -0.06 -8.99 11.51
N THR A 9 -0.82 -9.13 10.42
CA THR A 9 -2.10 -8.43 10.22
C THR A 9 -3.11 -8.68 11.35
N TRP A 10 -3.16 -9.91 11.88
CA TRP A 10 -4.01 -10.26 13.02
C TRP A 10 -3.63 -9.49 14.29
N LEU A 11 -2.35 -9.18 14.48
CA LEU A 11 -1.85 -8.43 15.64
C LEU A 11 -2.22 -6.94 15.49
N ILE A 12 -2.08 -6.37 14.29
CA ILE A 12 -2.52 -5.00 13.99
C ILE A 12 -4.01 -4.84 14.27
N ILE A 13 -4.85 -5.74 13.74
CA ILE A 13 -6.30 -5.75 13.98
C ILE A 13 -6.59 -5.90 15.47
N GLY A 14 -5.90 -6.84 16.13
CA GLY A 14 -6.01 -7.08 17.56
C GLY A 14 -5.73 -5.82 18.38
N ILE A 15 -4.60 -5.14 18.15
CA ILE A 15 -4.25 -3.90 18.87
C ILE A 15 -5.26 -2.79 18.59
N CYS A 16 -5.63 -2.58 17.33
CA CYS A 16 -6.54 -1.50 16.93
C CYS A 16 -7.92 -1.61 17.57
N VAL A 17 -8.42 -2.84 17.79
CA VAL A 17 -9.71 -3.07 18.44
C VAL A 17 -9.57 -3.14 19.96
N LEU A 18 -8.55 -3.85 20.45
CA LEU A 18 -8.39 -4.12 21.88
C LEU A 18 -8.06 -2.85 22.67
N VAL A 19 -7.20 -1.96 22.16
CA VAL A 19 -6.81 -0.73 22.87
C VAL A 19 -8.02 0.18 23.13
N PRO A 20 -8.84 0.58 22.13
CA PRO A 20 -10.06 1.33 22.36
C PRO A 20 -11.05 0.63 23.31
N VAL A 21 -11.20 -0.69 23.19
CA VAL A 21 -12.12 -1.47 24.05
C VAL A 21 -11.65 -1.46 25.50
N VAL A 22 -10.35 -1.65 25.75
CA VAL A 22 -9.78 -1.59 27.11
C VAL A 22 -9.96 -0.20 27.72
N VAL A 23 -9.73 0.86 26.94
CA VAL A 23 -9.97 2.23 27.39
C VAL A 23 -11.44 2.45 27.75
N CYS A 24 -12.37 1.94 26.93
CA CYS A 24 -13.80 1.96 27.22
C CYS A 24 -14.13 1.18 28.52
N LEU A 25 -13.54 -0.01 28.72
CA LEU A 25 -13.74 -0.84 29.92
C LEU A 25 -13.25 -0.16 31.21
N ILE A 26 -12.27 0.75 31.13
CA ILE A 26 -11.77 1.50 32.29
C ILE A 26 -12.64 2.75 32.54
N ILE A 27 -12.96 3.52 31.50
CA ILE A 27 -13.65 4.81 31.64
C ILE A 27 -15.13 4.63 31.97
N VAL A 28 -15.84 3.70 31.31
CA VAL A 28 -17.29 3.55 31.47
C VAL A 28 -17.71 3.22 32.91
N PRO A 29 -17.05 2.31 33.65
CA PRO A 29 -17.35 2.09 35.07
C PRO A 29 -17.13 3.33 35.93
N LEU A 30 -16.09 4.13 35.65
CA LEU A 30 -15.80 5.36 36.41
C LEU A 30 -16.94 6.38 36.24
N VAL A 31 -17.42 6.56 35.00
CA VAL A 31 -18.56 7.44 34.68
C VAL A 31 -19.86 6.91 35.32
N ILE A 32 -20.15 5.61 35.19
CA ILE A 32 -21.36 4.98 35.75
C ILE A 32 -21.37 5.00 37.29
N SER A 33 -20.19 4.93 37.93
CA SER A 33 -20.06 4.92 39.40
C SER A 33 -20.42 6.26 40.07
N GLY A 34 -20.71 7.30 39.29
CA GLY A 34 -21.20 8.59 39.80
C GLY A 34 -20.14 9.47 40.46
N LYS A 35 -18.85 9.10 40.38
CA LYS A 35 -17.73 9.96 40.81
C LYS A 35 -17.57 11.21 39.95
N TYR A 36 -18.11 11.18 38.73
CA TYR A 36 -18.25 12.32 37.82
C TYR A 36 -19.74 12.59 37.61
N LYS A 37 -20.38 13.29 38.54
CA LYS A 37 -21.69 13.91 38.27
C LYS A 37 -21.44 15.02 37.26
N THR A 38 -21.64 14.76 35.98
CA THR A 38 -21.77 15.81 34.97
C THR A 38 -23.01 16.61 35.36
N GLN A 39 -22.77 17.79 35.93
CA GLN A 39 -23.81 18.73 36.32
C GLN A 39 -24.50 19.18 35.03
N ALA A 40 -25.82 18.96 34.96
CA ALA A 40 -26.65 19.02 33.76
C ALA A 40 -26.71 20.39 33.03
N GLU A 41 -25.88 21.36 33.42
CA GLU A 41 -25.87 22.73 32.90
C GLU A 41 -24.90 22.90 31.71
N ASP A 42 -23.85 22.07 31.60
CA ASP A 42 -22.83 22.13 30.53
C ASP A 42 -23.00 21.07 29.41
N ASP A 43 -23.97 20.15 29.54
CA ASP A 43 -24.20 19.07 28.57
C ASP A 43 -24.68 19.57 27.18
N SER A 44 -25.20 20.80 27.12
CA SER A 44 -25.70 21.41 25.88
C SER A 44 -24.60 21.63 24.83
N VAL A 45 -23.34 21.78 25.24
CA VAL A 45 -22.19 22.02 24.36
C VAL A 45 -21.38 20.74 24.13
N ILE A 46 -21.21 19.91 25.15
CA ILE A 46 -20.34 18.72 25.10
C ILE A 46 -20.90 17.67 24.13
N GLY A 47 -22.20 17.41 24.18
CA GLY A 47 -22.85 16.43 23.29
C GLY A 47 -22.69 16.77 21.80
N PRO A 48 -23.10 17.98 21.36
CA PRO A 48 -22.89 18.42 19.98
C PRO A 48 -21.42 18.48 19.57
N SER A 49 -20.51 18.92 20.45
CA SER A 49 -19.08 18.98 20.16
C SER A 49 -18.47 17.59 19.93
N ALA A 50 -18.86 16.61 20.74
CA ALA A 50 -18.43 15.22 20.57
C ALA A 50 -19.00 14.60 19.28
N ALA A 51 -20.25 14.90 18.94
CA ALA A 51 -20.85 14.47 17.67
C ALA A 51 -20.11 15.07 16.47
N PHE A 52 -19.82 16.38 16.51
CA PHE A 52 -19.03 17.06 15.47
C PHE A 52 -17.65 16.45 15.31
N LEU A 53 -16.92 16.21 16.41
CA LEU A 53 -15.61 15.59 16.37
C LEU A 53 -15.67 14.17 15.77
N GLY A 54 -16.64 13.36 16.20
CA GLY A 54 -16.83 12.00 15.67
C GLY A 54 -17.12 12.00 14.17
N THR A 55 -17.97 12.91 13.69
CA THR A 55 -18.24 13.10 12.26
C THR A 55 -16.99 13.55 11.50
N ALA A 56 -16.29 14.57 11.99
CA ALA A 56 -15.06 15.08 11.38
C ALA A 56 -13.98 13.98 11.28
N PHE A 57 -13.82 13.20 12.35
CA PHE A 57 -12.90 12.06 12.36
C PHE A 57 -13.30 10.96 11.39
N THR A 58 -14.60 10.66 11.27
CA THR A 58 -15.11 9.67 10.31
C THR A 58 -14.86 10.10 8.87
N LEU A 59 -15.08 11.39 8.56
CA LEU A 59 -14.80 11.95 7.22
C LEU A 59 -13.31 11.90 6.90
N LEU A 60 -12.46 12.25 7.87
CA LEU A 60 -11.02 12.17 7.73
C LEU A 60 -10.58 10.72 7.49
N LEU A 61 -11.07 9.76 8.27
CA LEU A 61 -10.80 8.33 8.06
C LEU A 61 -11.22 7.86 6.67
N ALA A 62 -12.42 8.22 6.21
CA ALA A 62 -12.90 7.85 4.88
C ALA A 62 -11.97 8.37 3.78
N PHE A 63 -11.51 9.63 3.89
CA PHE A 63 -10.55 10.21 2.95
C PHE A 63 -9.20 9.48 3.00
N VAL A 64 -8.69 9.16 4.19
CA VAL A 64 -7.43 8.42 4.34
C VAL A 64 -7.52 7.03 3.72
N ILE A 65 -8.63 6.31 3.94
CA ILE A 65 -8.84 4.98 3.33
C ILE A 65 -8.73 5.06 1.81
N VAL A 66 -9.43 6.01 1.18
CA VAL A 66 -9.45 6.15 -0.28
C VAL A 66 -8.06 6.49 -0.81
N ASN A 67 -7.32 7.39 -0.17
CA ASN A 67 -5.97 7.76 -0.64
C ASN A 67 -4.98 6.61 -0.49
N VAL A 68 -4.97 5.92 0.65
CA VAL A 68 -4.08 4.79 0.90
C VAL A 68 -4.39 3.65 -0.06
N TRP A 69 -5.66 3.32 -0.23
CA TRP A 69 -6.09 2.30 -1.20
C TRP A 69 -5.72 2.70 -2.64
N SER A 70 -6.00 3.94 -3.05
CA SER A 70 -5.68 4.40 -4.40
C SER A 70 -4.19 4.37 -4.70
N ALA A 71 -3.35 4.72 -3.73
CA ALA A 71 -1.91 4.69 -3.92
C ALA A 71 -1.35 3.27 -3.95
N GLU A 72 -1.89 2.39 -3.10
CA GLU A 72 -1.54 0.97 -3.10
C GLU A 72 -1.93 0.31 -4.44
N SER A 73 -3.14 0.57 -4.93
CA SER A 73 -3.58 0.12 -6.25
C SER A 73 -2.72 0.68 -7.38
N ALA A 74 -2.33 1.96 -7.32
CA ALA A 74 -1.44 2.55 -8.33
C ALA A 74 -0.06 1.90 -8.35
N ARG A 75 0.47 1.50 -7.19
CA ARG A 75 1.73 0.76 -7.09
C ARG A 75 1.62 -0.64 -7.70
N GLU A 76 0.57 -1.37 -7.34
CA GLU A 76 0.30 -2.70 -7.88
C GLU A 76 0.15 -2.66 -9.41
N GLU A 77 -0.57 -1.67 -9.93
CA GLU A 77 -0.77 -1.49 -11.36
C GLU A 77 0.53 -1.10 -12.08
N ALA A 78 1.38 -0.27 -11.46
CA ALA A 78 2.68 0.10 -12.03
C ALA A 78 3.62 -1.12 -12.14
N LEU A 79 3.67 -1.96 -11.11
CA LEU A 79 4.44 -3.21 -11.16
C LEU A 79 3.86 -4.18 -12.21
N PHE A 80 2.52 -4.30 -12.26
CA PHE A 80 1.84 -5.13 -13.26
C PHE A 80 2.16 -4.71 -14.70
N ARG A 81 2.14 -3.40 -14.98
CA ARG A 81 2.47 -2.86 -16.31
C ARG A 81 3.92 -3.15 -16.67
N GLU A 82 4.85 -2.96 -15.74
CA GLU A 82 6.27 -3.28 -15.95
C GLU A 82 6.50 -4.77 -16.26
N PHE A 83 5.89 -5.67 -15.50
CA PHE A 83 6.01 -7.11 -15.77
C PHE A 83 5.31 -7.55 -17.05
N SER A 84 4.16 -6.97 -17.37
CA SER A 84 3.48 -7.27 -18.64
C SER A 84 4.35 -6.85 -19.83
N GLN A 85 5.03 -5.71 -19.72
CA GLN A 85 5.97 -5.25 -20.74
C GLN A 85 7.20 -6.16 -20.89
N VAL A 86 7.73 -6.70 -19.79
CA VAL A 86 8.79 -7.71 -19.86
C VAL A 86 8.32 -8.97 -20.59
N GLU A 87 7.09 -9.43 -20.33
CA GLU A 87 6.49 -10.57 -21.03
C GLU A 87 6.30 -10.31 -22.53
N ASP A 88 5.78 -9.14 -22.90
CA ASP A 88 5.55 -8.77 -24.30
C ASP A 88 6.88 -8.72 -25.07
N ILE A 89 7.93 -8.12 -24.49
CA ILE A 89 9.29 -8.11 -25.08
C ILE A 89 9.81 -9.54 -25.28
N MET A 90 9.66 -10.41 -24.28
CA MET A 90 10.13 -11.80 -24.36
C MET A 90 9.42 -12.57 -25.49
N LEU A 91 8.11 -12.37 -25.65
CA LEU A 91 7.33 -12.99 -26.72
C LEU A 91 7.73 -12.44 -28.10
N GLU A 92 7.89 -11.12 -28.22
CA GLU A 92 8.16 -10.48 -29.51
C GLU A 92 9.57 -10.76 -30.04
N VAL A 93 10.59 -10.81 -29.16
CA VAL A 93 11.97 -11.14 -29.57
C VAL A 93 12.04 -12.53 -30.24
N SER A 94 11.33 -13.51 -29.69
CA SER A 94 11.31 -14.88 -30.24
C SER A 94 10.73 -14.94 -31.65
N VAL A 95 9.85 -14.00 -32.00
CA VAL A 95 9.20 -13.91 -33.32
C VAL A 95 10.11 -13.20 -34.33
N ILE A 96 10.85 -12.17 -33.91
CA ILE A 96 11.69 -11.36 -34.80
C ILE A 96 13.00 -12.06 -35.15
N ASP A 97 13.76 -12.49 -34.14
CA ASP A 97 15.04 -13.15 -34.36
C ASP A 97 15.39 -14.12 -33.20
N PRO A 98 15.24 -15.44 -33.41
CA PRO A 98 15.59 -16.45 -32.43
C PRO A 98 17.06 -16.40 -31.98
N ALA A 99 17.96 -15.78 -32.76
CA ALA A 99 19.35 -15.63 -32.36
C ALA A 99 19.53 -14.57 -31.25
N MET A 100 18.64 -13.57 -31.16
CA MET A 100 18.65 -12.53 -30.12
C MET A 100 17.94 -12.98 -28.84
N GLU A 101 17.02 -13.95 -28.95
CA GLU A 101 16.19 -14.46 -27.85
C GLU A 101 17.01 -14.77 -26.60
N LYS A 102 18.14 -15.47 -26.76
CA LYS A 102 18.99 -15.86 -25.64
C LYS A 102 19.60 -14.65 -24.91
N GLU A 103 20.14 -13.69 -25.65
CA GLU A 103 20.81 -12.51 -25.05
C GLU A 103 19.78 -11.61 -24.35
N PHE A 104 18.59 -11.45 -24.93
CA PHE A 104 17.46 -10.77 -24.29
C PHE A 104 16.97 -11.49 -23.05
N HIS A 105 16.76 -12.80 -23.13
CA HIS A 105 16.28 -13.62 -22.01
C HIS A 105 17.24 -13.53 -20.82
N GLU A 106 18.54 -13.78 -21.03
CA GLU A 106 19.54 -13.74 -19.95
C GLU A 106 19.62 -12.35 -19.30
N SER A 107 19.54 -11.28 -20.11
CA SER A 107 19.62 -9.92 -19.58
C SER A 107 18.33 -9.47 -18.87
N LEU A 108 17.16 -9.80 -19.41
CA LEU A 108 15.87 -9.52 -18.76
C LEU A 108 15.69 -10.34 -17.49
N GLN A 109 16.12 -11.60 -17.49
CA GLN A 109 16.07 -12.45 -16.30
C GLN A 109 16.97 -11.87 -15.19
N THR A 110 18.17 -11.40 -15.54
CA THR A 110 19.07 -10.73 -14.58
C THR A 110 18.41 -9.47 -14.01
N TYR A 111 17.78 -8.68 -14.87
CA TYR A 111 17.01 -7.50 -14.46
C TYR A 111 15.86 -7.87 -13.51
N VAL A 112 14.99 -8.81 -13.88
CA VAL A 112 13.83 -9.22 -13.09
C VAL A 112 14.23 -9.84 -11.76
N ASN A 113 15.29 -10.67 -11.73
CA ASN A 113 15.79 -11.23 -10.48
C ASN A 113 16.30 -10.15 -9.52
N SER A 114 17.00 -9.14 -10.04
CA SER A 114 17.43 -7.99 -9.24
C SER A 114 16.24 -7.17 -8.75
N LEU A 115 15.28 -6.89 -9.65
CA LEU A 115 14.03 -6.17 -9.34
C LEU A 115 13.27 -6.83 -8.17
N ILE A 116 13.09 -8.14 -8.22
CA ILE A 116 12.41 -8.91 -7.16
C ILE A 116 13.19 -8.80 -5.85
N ALA A 117 14.48 -9.16 -5.86
CA ALA A 117 15.29 -9.26 -4.66
C ALA A 117 15.63 -7.92 -4.01
N LYS A 118 15.65 -6.82 -4.78
CA LYS A 118 16.19 -5.52 -4.33
C LYS A 118 15.19 -4.39 -4.36
N GLU A 119 14.22 -4.39 -5.27
CA GLU A 119 13.22 -3.31 -5.32
C GLU A 119 11.89 -3.70 -4.69
N ILE A 120 11.44 -4.94 -4.89
CA ILE A 120 10.16 -5.40 -4.33
C ILE A 120 10.33 -5.80 -2.87
N GLU A 121 11.27 -6.70 -2.57
CA GLU A 121 11.46 -7.21 -1.20
C GLU A 121 12.01 -6.17 -0.22
N VAL A 122 12.87 -5.26 -0.70
CA VAL A 122 13.58 -4.28 0.17
C VAL A 122 12.94 -2.89 0.12
N SER A 123 12.19 -2.55 -0.95
CA SER A 123 11.56 -1.23 -1.14
C SER A 123 12.55 -0.05 -0.96
N PRO A 124 13.51 0.11 -1.88
CA PRO A 124 14.54 1.15 -1.84
C PRO A 124 13.93 2.55 -2.01
N PRO A 125 14.68 3.61 -1.64
CA PRO A 125 14.22 4.98 -1.81
C PRO A 125 13.97 5.35 -3.29
N ILE A 126 13.34 6.52 -3.49
CA ILE A 126 13.09 7.11 -4.81
C ILE A 126 14.36 7.07 -5.67
N GLY A 127 14.21 6.61 -6.92
CA GLY A 127 15.35 6.40 -7.83
C GLY A 127 15.75 4.93 -7.97
N GLY A 128 15.22 4.05 -7.12
CA GLY A 128 15.37 2.60 -7.25
C GLY A 128 16.67 2.10 -6.66
N ASP A 129 16.92 0.80 -6.78
CA ASP A 129 18.16 0.21 -6.29
C ASP A 129 19.29 0.34 -7.33
N ASP A 130 20.51 0.62 -6.86
CA ASP A 130 21.68 0.80 -7.74
C ASP A 130 22.02 -0.47 -8.54
N GLU A 131 21.85 -1.65 -7.94
CA GLU A 131 22.10 -2.95 -8.58
C GLU A 131 21.04 -3.23 -9.64
N THR A 132 19.76 -3.00 -9.31
CA THR A 132 18.66 -3.15 -10.28
C THR A 132 18.76 -2.15 -11.42
N ASN A 133 19.13 -0.91 -11.14
CA ASN A 133 19.42 0.09 -12.16
C ASN A 133 20.55 -0.34 -13.08
N SER A 134 21.62 -0.92 -12.53
CA SER A 134 22.73 -1.44 -13.31
C SER A 134 22.32 -2.62 -14.20
N ALA A 135 21.50 -3.54 -13.69
CA ALA A 135 20.95 -4.65 -14.46
C ALA A 135 20.02 -4.17 -15.59
N PHE A 136 19.18 -3.17 -15.31
CA PHE A 136 18.32 -2.55 -16.33
C PHE A 136 19.14 -1.86 -17.43
N GLN A 137 20.18 -1.12 -17.06
CA GLN A 137 21.09 -0.49 -18.03
C GLN A 137 21.87 -1.51 -18.86
N ALA A 138 22.20 -2.68 -18.30
CA ALA A 138 22.81 -3.77 -19.07
C ALA A 138 21.83 -4.31 -20.12
N PHE A 139 20.56 -4.48 -19.76
CA PHE A 139 19.49 -4.83 -20.71
C PHE A 139 19.34 -3.80 -21.83
N LEU A 140 19.31 -2.50 -21.51
CA LEU A 140 19.23 -1.47 -22.54
C LEU A 140 20.41 -1.49 -23.51
N LYS A 141 21.63 -1.86 -23.06
CA LYS A 141 22.77 -2.04 -23.96
C LYS A 141 22.60 -3.22 -24.93
N VAL A 142 21.94 -4.30 -24.51
CA VAL A 142 21.57 -5.42 -25.40
C VAL A 142 20.58 -4.92 -26.45
N VAL A 143 19.56 -4.15 -26.03
CA VAL A 143 18.57 -3.56 -26.95
C VAL A 143 19.24 -2.62 -27.96
N ASP A 144 20.10 -1.70 -27.51
CA ASP A 144 20.80 -0.75 -28.38
C ASP A 144 21.66 -1.47 -29.44
N LYS A 145 22.38 -2.52 -29.02
CA LYS A 145 23.17 -3.37 -29.93
C LYS A 145 22.27 -4.03 -30.97
N SER A 146 21.18 -4.66 -30.54
CA SER A 146 20.21 -5.32 -31.43
C SER A 146 19.51 -4.34 -32.37
N GLN A 147 19.24 -3.11 -31.94
CA GLN A 147 18.70 -2.07 -32.81
C GLN A 147 19.64 -1.74 -33.95
N VAL A 148 20.93 -1.61 -33.69
CA VAL A 148 21.94 -1.36 -34.73
C VAL A 148 22.02 -2.54 -35.70
N GLU A 149 22.01 -3.78 -35.20
CA GLU A 149 22.08 -5.00 -36.01
C GLU A 149 20.84 -5.17 -36.91
N LEU A 150 19.63 -4.95 -36.39
CA LEU A 150 18.39 -5.06 -37.14
C LEU A 150 18.18 -3.92 -38.13
N SER A 151 18.68 -2.71 -37.82
CA SER A 151 18.59 -1.55 -38.73
C SER A 151 19.41 -1.72 -40.01
N ALA A 152 20.33 -2.69 -40.06
CA ALA A 152 21.09 -3.01 -41.26
C ALA A 152 20.24 -3.70 -42.35
N ASP A 153 19.06 -4.24 -41.99
CA ASP A 153 18.12 -4.90 -42.88
C ASP A 153 16.75 -4.20 -42.83
N ASN A 154 16.33 -3.56 -43.93
CA ASN A 154 15.08 -2.78 -43.99
C ASN A 154 13.82 -3.60 -43.66
N THR A 155 13.80 -4.90 -43.97
CA THR A 155 12.64 -5.76 -43.68
C THR A 155 12.58 -6.05 -42.19
N LYS A 156 13.69 -6.48 -41.60
CA LYS A 156 13.78 -6.73 -40.15
C LYS A 156 13.61 -5.46 -39.32
N ALA A 157 14.12 -4.32 -39.79
CA ALA A 157 13.96 -3.03 -39.12
C ALA A 157 12.49 -2.63 -39.01
N THR A 158 11.67 -2.96 -40.02
CA THR A 158 10.23 -2.66 -39.98
C THR A 158 9.51 -3.55 -38.97
N GLU A 159 9.86 -4.84 -38.93
CA GLU A 159 9.29 -5.83 -38.01
C GLU A 159 9.70 -5.57 -36.55
N ALA A 160 10.92 -5.10 -36.31
CA ALA A 160 11.44 -4.81 -34.98
C ALA A 160 10.96 -3.49 -34.36
N ASN A 161 10.22 -2.66 -35.09
CA ASN A 161 9.70 -1.39 -34.55
C ASN A 161 8.72 -1.59 -33.38
N GLY A 162 7.94 -2.69 -33.40
CA GLY A 162 7.06 -3.06 -32.29
C GLY A 162 7.87 -3.29 -31.01
N LEU A 163 8.84 -4.19 -31.10
CA LEU A 163 9.77 -4.52 -30.01
C LEU A 163 10.42 -3.27 -29.38
N PHE A 164 10.97 -2.36 -30.20
CA PHE A 164 11.59 -1.15 -29.65
C PHE A 164 10.57 -0.19 -29.03
N THR A 165 9.32 -0.21 -29.48
CA THR A 165 8.23 0.54 -28.85
C THR A 165 7.90 -0.04 -27.48
N GLU A 166 7.81 -1.36 -27.34
CA GLU A 166 7.60 -2.03 -26.05
C GLU A 166 8.76 -1.76 -25.08
N VAL A 167 10.01 -1.77 -25.56
CA VAL A 167 11.16 -1.38 -24.71
C VAL A 167 11.06 0.07 -24.23
N GLN A 168 10.67 1.02 -25.09
CA GLN A 168 10.46 2.41 -24.66
C GLN A 168 9.32 2.52 -23.65
N GLN A 169 8.27 1.73 -23.82
CA GLN A 169 7.19 1.65 -22.84
C GLN A 169 7.69 1.09 -21.51
N LEU A 170 8.50 0.03 -21.51
CA LEU A 170 9.14 -0.51 -20.31
C LEU A 170 9.99 0.54 -19.57
N ILE A 171 10.78 1.34 -20.30
CA ILE A 171 11.56 2.45 -19.70
C ILE A 171 10.62 3.46 -19.01
N SER A 172 9.54 3.85 -19.68
CA SER A 172 8.56 4.80 -19.15
C SER A 172 7.83 4.25 -17.91
N GLU A 173 7.40 2.99 -17.95
CA GLU A 173 6.72 2.32 -16.83
C GLU A 173 7.65 2.17 -15.62
N ARG A 174 8.90 1.75 -15.84
CA ARG A 174 9.91 1.68 -14.78
C ARG A 174 10.18 3.06 -14.18
N GLN A 175 10.43 4.07 -15.00
CA GLN A 175 10.65 5.44 -14.50
C GLN A 175 9.45 5.94 -13.72
N THR A 176 8.23 5.63 -14.17
CA THR A 176 7.01 5.99 -13.44
C THR A 176 7.01 5.29 -12.08
N ARG A 177 7.20 3.97 -12.01
CA ARG A 177 7.18 3.23 -10.74
C ARG A 177 8.27 3.69 -9.78
N VAL A 178 9.51 3.79 -10.26
CA VAL A 178 10.69 4.10 -9.44
C VAL A 178 10.69 5.54 -8.93
N ASN A 179 10.06 6.47 -9.67
CA ASN A 179 9.93 7.86 -9.26
C ASN A 179 8.58 8.17 -8.57
N SER A 180 7.63 7.24 -8.60
CA SER A 180 6.42 7.33 -7.80
C SER A 180 6.80 7.10 -6.35
N GLY A 181 6.97 8.18 -5.57
CA GLY A 181 7.16 8.05 -4.13
C GLY A 181 6.02 7.22 -3.55
N GLY A 182 6.32 6.03 -3.02
CA GLY A 182 5.32 5.16 -2.44
C GLY A 182 4.54 5.94 -1.38
N ALA A 183 3.21 5.96 -1.46
CA ALA A 183 2.38 6.62 -0.45
C ALA A 183 2.31 5.74 0.79
N HIS A 184 3.44 5.62 1.48
CA HIS A 184 3.49 5.00 2.78
C HIS A 184 2.87 5.98 3.78
N LEU A 185 1.98 5.47 4.64
CA LEU A 185 1.56 6.23 5.80
C LEU A 185 2.77 6.47 6.68
N ASP A 186 3.21 7.73 6.74
CA ASP A 186 4.27 8.15 7.66
C ASP A 186 3.86 7.78 9.10
N VAL A 187 4.85 7.37 9.90
CA VAL A 187 4.69 7.03 11.32
C VAL A 187 4.02 8.17 12.09
N ILE A 188 4.34 9.42 11.75
CA ILE A 188 3.72 10.61 12.35
C ILE A 188 2.22 10.63 12.03
N PHE A 189 1.84 10.35 10.79
CA PHE A 189 0.45 10.31 10.37
C PHE A 189 -0.32 9.18 11.07
N VAL A 190 0.27 7.98 11.17
CA VAL A 190 -0.28 6.84 11.93
C VAL A 190 -0.50 7.23 13.40
N ALA A 191 0.46 7.91 14.03
CA ALA A 191 0.36 8.35 15.42
C ALA A 191 -0.76 9.39 15.63
N ILE A 192 -0.88 10.37 14.72
CA ILE A 192 -1.96 11.37 14.74
C ILE A 192 -3.31 10.68 14.62
N MET A 193 -3.46 9.74 13.68
CA MET A 193 -4.70 8.99 13.49
C MET A 193 -5.07 8.16 14.71
N ALA A 194 -4.10 7.47 15.32
CA ALA A 194 -4.32 6.70 16.54
C ALA A 194 -4.73 7.58 17.71
N LEU A 195 -4.09 8.75 17.86
CA LEU A 195 -4.43 9.71 18.91
C LEU A 195 -5.84 10.28 18.70
N LEU A 196 -6.20 10.65 17.48
CA LEU A 196 -7.55 11.16 17.16
C LEU A 196 -8.63 10.09 17.39
N GLY A 197 -8.37 8.85 16.99
CA GLY A 197 -9.27 7.72 17.25
C GLY A 197 -9.45 7.47 18.75
N LEU A 198 -8.36 7.46 19.51
CA LEU A 198 -8.41 7.28 20.95
C LEU A 198 -9.16 8.43 21.64
N MET A 199 -8.87 9.67 21.24
CA MET A 199 -9.53 10.87 21.75
C MET A 199 -11.04 10.83 21.48
N THR A 200 -11.45 10.37 20.30
CA THR A 200 -12.87 10.19 19.95
C THR A 200 -13.54 9.18 20.87
N VAL A 201 -12.90 8.04 21.12
CA VAL A 201 -13.42 6.99 22.02
C VAL A 201 -13.51 7.48 23.47
N ILE A 202 -12.49 8.20 23.95
CA ILE A 202 -12.48 8.80 25.29
C ILE A 202 -13.62 9.79 25.45
N LEU A 203 -13.78 10.73 24.51
CA LEU A 203 -14.82 11.76 24.58
C LEU A 203 -16.21 11.15 24.59
N VAL A 204 -16.49 10.19 23.70
CA VAL A 204 -17.78 9.47 23.69
C VAL A 204 -17.98 8.66 24.98
N SER A 205 -16.92 8.06 25.52
CA SER A 205 -16.98 7.31 26.78
C SER A 205 -17.25 8.21 27.99
N LEU A 206 -16.83 9.48 27.95
CA LEU A 206 -17.10 10.46 29.00
C LEU A 206 -18.51 11.07 28.94
N LEU A 207 -19.18 11.03 27.79
CA LEU A 207 -20.55 11.57 27.67
C LEU A 207 -21.52 10.93 28.68
N PRO A 208 -22.48 11.69 29.24
CA PRO A 208 -23.45 11.14 30.18
C PRO A 208 -24.31 10.05 29.55
N ALA A 209 -24.80 9.14 30.40
CA ALA A 209 -25.70 8.07 29.96
C ALA A 209 -27.05 8.66 29.54
N THR A 210 -27.48 8.39 28.30
CA THR A 210 -28.73 8.91 27.73
C THR A 210 -29.98 8.40 28.43
N SER A 211 -29.98 7.19 29.01
CA SER A 211 -31.18 6.64 29.68
C SER A 211 -30.91 5.50 30.66
N SER A 212 -29.95 4.61 30.37
CA SER A 212 -29.64 3.47 31.24
C SER A 212 -28.15 3.11 31.23
N LYS A 213 -27.67 2.45 32.30
CA LYS A 213 -26.30 1.93 32.40
C LYS A 213 -25.96 1.00 31.22
N LYS A 214 -26.93 0.19 30.77
CA LYS A 214 -26.78 -0.70 29.61
C LYS A 214 -26.62 0.08 28.30
N SER A 215 -27.41 1.14 28.12
CA SER A 215 -27.31 1.99 26.92
C SER A 215 -25.95 2.68 26.82
N LYS A 216 -25.36 3.10 27.94
CA LYS A 216 -24.01 3.68 27.97
C LYS A 216 -22.92 2.70 27.52
N TRP A 217 -23.01 1.44 27.97
CA TRP A 217 -22.13 0.37 27.52
C TRP A 217 -22.25 0.13 26.02
N VAL A 218 -23.47 0.02 25.51
CA VAL A 218 -23.72 -0.17 24.08
C VAL A 218 -23.16 0.99 23.26
N GLN A 219 -23.41 2.24 23.66
CA GLN A 219 -22.92 3.44 22.96
C GLN A 219 -21.38 3.51 22.92
N SER A 220 -20.73 3.28 24.06
CA SER A 220 -19.28 3.46 24.15
C SER A 220 -18.53 2.30 23.48
N LEU A 221 -19.03 1.07 23.65
CA LEU A 221 -18.44 -0.11 23.05
C LEU A 221 -18.66 -0.14 21.53
N SER A 222 -19.83 0.29 21.03
CA SER A 222 -20.08 0.35 19.59
C SER A 222 -19.12 1.33 18.90
N VAL A 223 -18.88 2.50 19.50
CA VAL A 223 -17.91 3.48 18.98
C VAL A 223 -16.49 2.93 19.07
N ALA A 224 -16.09 2.36 20.21
CA ALA A 224 -14.74 1.77 20.36
C ALA A 224 -14.45 0.68 19.32
N ILE A 225 -15.40 -0.24 19.11
CA ILE A 225 -15.27 -1.32 18.12
C ILE A 225 -15.25 -0.74 16.71
N THR A 226 -16.18 0.16 16.36
CA THR A 226 -16.27 0.74 15.01
C THR A 226 -15.01 1.53 14.67
N THR A 227 -14.55 2.41 15.57
CA THR A 227 -13.29 3.16 15.39
C THR A 227 -12.11 2.21 15.24
N GLY A 228 -12.01 1.18 16.08
CA GLY A 228 -10.93 0.19 16.01
C GLY A 228 -10.94 -0.60 14.70
N LEU A 229 -12.11 -1.00 14.21
CA LEU A 229 -12.26 -1.72 12.94
C LEU A 229 -11.88 -0.84 11.74
N ILE A 230 -12.37 0.40 11.68
CA ILE A 230 -12.05 1.31 10.57
C ILE A 230 -10.56 1.65 10.57
N MET A 231 -9.97 1.91 11.74
CA MET A 231 -8.51 2.08 11.86
C MET A 231 -7.75 0.84 11.43
N SER A 232 -8.21 -0.35 11.83
CA SER A 232 -7.57 -1.61 11.44
C SER A 232 -7.59 -1.81 9.92
N MET A 233 -8.65 -1.36 9.23
CA MET A 233 -8.73 -1.40 7.78
C MET A 233 -7.68 -0.49 7.13
N VAL A 234 -7.53 0.75 7.59
CA VAL A 234 -6.49 1.68 7.10
C VAL A 234 -5.11 1.08 7.24
N PHE A 235 -4.79 0.57 8.43
CA PHE A 235 -3.46 0.01 8.71
C PHE A 235 -3.23 -1.33 8.02
N TYR A 236 -4.28 -2.11 7.79
CA TYR A 236 -4.20 -3.32 7.00
C TYR A 236 -3.81 -3.02 5.54
N ILE A 237 -4.47 -2.06 4.89
CA ILE A 237 -4.15 -1.68 3.50
C ILE A 237 -2.70 -1.15 3.42
N SER A 238 -2.28 -0.37 4.42
CA SER A 238 -0.90 0.14 4.49
C SER A 238 0.14 -0.88 4.99
N SER A 239 -0.26 -2.11 5.34
CA SER A 239 0.66 -3.11 5.89
C SER A 239 1.43 -3.83 4.79
N VAL A 240 2.66 -4.26 5.10
CA VAL A 240 3.50 -5.05 4.21
C VAL A 240 2.80 -6.35 3.77
N GLY A 241 1.96 -6.92 4.63
CA GLY A 241 1.24 -8.16 4.32
C GLY A 241 0.10 -8.00 3.31
N TYR A 242 -0.35 -6.77 3.02
CA TYR A 242 -1.30 -6.51 1.95
C TYR A 242 -0.59 -6.51 0.60
N SER A 243 0.49 -5.74 0.48
CA SER A 243 1.26 -5.58 -0.76
C SER A 243 1.89 -6.88 -1.25
N HIS A 244 2.52 -7.61 -0.33
CA HIS A 244 3.26 -8.82 -0.65
C HIS A 244 2.38 -9.91 -1.29
N ARG A 245 1.09 -9.95 -0.97
CA ARG A 245 0.16 -10.93 -1.58
C ARG A 245 -0.18 -10.61 -3.02
N ALA A 246 -0.37 -9.34 -3.35
CA ALA A 246 -0.62 -8.90 -4.72
C ALA A 246 0.64 -9.08 -5.58
N GLU A 247 1.80 -8.69 -5.03
CA GLU A 247 3.10 -8.79 -5.70
C GLU A 247 3.49 -10.25 -5.96
N GLN A 248 3.25 -11.17 -5.02
CA GLN A 248 3.57 -12.60 -5.19
C GLN A 248 2.96 -13.25 -6.43
N GLY A 249 1.67 -13.00 -6.71
CA GLY A 249 1.02 -13.59 -7.89
C GLY A 249 1.64 -13.09 -9.20
N GLN A 250 2.12 -11.85 -9.23
CA GLN A 250 2.80 -11.29 -10.39
C GLN A 250 4.23 -11.84 -10.53
N ILE A 251 4.93 -12.00 -9.40
CA ILE A 251 6.26 -12.62 -9.34
C ILE A 251 6.22 -14.07 -9.83
N GLU A 252 5.24 -14.85 -9.38
CA GLU A 252 5.08 -16.25 -9.82
C GLU A 252 4.87 -16.33 -11.34
N ARG A 253 3.99 -15.48 -11.89
CA ARG A 253 3.75 -15.42 -13.35
C ARG A 253 5.02 -15.10 -14.14
N ILE A 254 5.81 -14.11 -13.73
CA ILE A 254 7.01 -13.73 -14.47
C ILE A 254 8.13 -14.78 -14.34
N LEU A 255 8.25 -15.43 -13.17
CA LEU A 255 9.21 -16.51 -12.97
C LEU A 255 8.86 -17.77 -13.78
N GLU A 256 7.58 -18.09 -13.93
CA GLU A 256 7.13 -19.17 -14.82
C GLU A 256 7.51 -18.90 -16.27
N LEU A 257 7.46 -17.64 -16.72
CA LEU A 257 7.85 -17.26 -18.07
C LEU A 257 9.34 -17.51 -18.33
N PHE A 258 10.23 -17.20 -17.38
CA PHE A 258 11.66 -17.47 -17.49
C PHE A 258 12.04 -18.96 -17.28
N SER A 259 11.10 -19.80 -16.85
CA SER A 259 11.33 -21.23 -16.66
C SER A 259 11.06 -22.09 -17.90
N LYS A 260 10.41 -21.51 -18.91
CA LYS A 260 10.08 -22.14 -20.20
C LYS A 260 11.16 -21.88 -21.23
#